data_AF-A0A800CI31-F1
#
_entry.id   AF-A0A800CI31-F1
#
_cell.length_a   1.000
_cell.length_b   1.000
_cell.length_c   1.000
_cell.angle_alpha   90.00
_cell.angle_beta   90.00
_cell.angle_gamma   90.00
#
_symmetry.space_group_name_H-M   'P 1'
#
loop_
_entity.id
_entity.type
_entity.pdbx_description
1 polymer ?
#
loop_
_entity_poly.entity_id
_entity_poly.type
_entity_poly.pdbx_seq_one_letter_code
_entity_poly.pdbx_strand_id
1 'polypeptide(L)' 'MSENIPVQLIVAAFNDEKGADEAWKQLKSAKWAGIIGIDNMAKIRRDEKNKIHIKEAGDPGGGKGAVIGAV' A
#
# COMPACT_ATOMS: atom_id res chain seq x y z
N MET A 1 -24.94 -14.76 -11.38
CA MET A 1 -23.93 -14.22 -12.31
C MET A 1 -22.77 -13.76 -11.44
N SER A 2 -21.65 -14.49 -11.43
CA SER A 2 -20.46 -14.08 -10.66
C SER A 2 -19.66 -13.13 -11.54
N GLU A 3 -19.71 -11.84 -11.22
CA GLU A 3 -18.85 -10.84 -11.82
C GLU A 3 -17.41 -11.13 -11.40
N ASN A 4 -16.59 -11.51 -12.38
CA ASN A 4 -15.14 -11.60 -12.22
C ASN A 4 -14.65 -10.16 -12.08
N ILE A 5 -14.60 -9.64 -10.85
CA ILE A 5 -14.03 -8.33 -10.58
C ILE A 5 -12.53 -8.50 -10.79
N PRO A 6 -11.92 -7.93 -11.84
CA PRO A 6 -10.50 -8.10 -12.07
C PRO A 6 -9.75 -7.45 -10.91
N VAL A 7 -9.18 -8.27 -10.04
CA VAL A 7 -8.29 -7.77 -8.97
C VAL A 7 -7.01 -7.32 -9.66
N GLN A 8 -6.85 -6.00 -9.82
CA GLN A 8 -5.66 -5.41 -10.40
C GLN A 8 -4.61 -5.19 -9.30
N LEU A 9 -3.50 -5.93 -9.38
CA LEU A 9 -2.36 -5.76 -8.48
C LEU A 9 -1.24 -5.01 -9.21
N ILE A 10 -0.74 -3.93 -8.61
CA ILE A 10 0.41 -3.18 -9.10
C ILE A 10 1.52 -3.30 -8.06
N VAL A 11 2.69 -3.81 -8.48
CA VAL A 11 3.88 -3.93 -7.63
C VAL A 11 4.97 -3.04 -8.20
N ALA A 12 5.53 -2.18 -7.36
CA ALA A 12 6.63 -1.28 -7.72
C ALA A 12 7.77 -1.40 -6.70
N ALA A 13 8.99 -1.53 -7.20
CA ALA A 13 10.20 -1.51 -6.40
C ALA A 13 10.92 -0.17 -6.61
N PHE A 14 11.40 0.41 -5.52
CA PHE A 14 12.10 1.69 -5.52
C PHE A 14 13.51 1.49 -4.96
N ASN A 15 14.51 2.07 -5.62
CA ASN A 15 15.90 2.06 -5.13
C ASN A 15 16.14 3.12 -4.05
N ASP A 16 15.27 4.13 -3.99
CA ASP A 16 15.29 5.19 -2.98
C ASP A 16 14.35 4.85 -1.82
N GLU A 17 14.83 5.01 -0.58
CA GLU A 17 14.07 4.69 0.64
C GLU A 17 12.74 5.47 0.75
N LYS A 18 12.68 6.67 0.18
CA LYS A 18 11.50 7.55 0.16
C LYS A 18 10.67 7.41 -1.11
N GLY A 19 11.14 6.73 -2.15
CA GLY A 19 10.43 6.58 -3.43
C GLY A 19 9.02 6.00 -3.26
N ALA A 20 8.86 5.01 -2.39
CA ALA A 20 7.55 4.44 -2.06
C ALA A 20 6.63 5.44 -1.33
N ASP A 21 7.17 6.34 -0.52
CA ASP A 21 6.40 7.38 0.18
C ASP A 21 5.93 8.48 -0.78
N GLU A 22 6.77 8.87 -1.73
CA GLU A 22 6.43 9.88 -2.74
C GLU A 22 5.39 9.37 -3.73
N ALA A 23 5.57 8.16 -4.25
CA ALA A 23 4.58 7.51 -5.10
C ALA A 23 3.23 7.38 -4.36
N TRP A 24 3.26 7.02 -3.08
CA TRP A 24 2.04 6.95 -2.28
C TRP A 24 1.34 8.29 -2.13
N LYS A 25 2.08 9.39 -1.92
CA LYS A 25 1.48 10.73 -1.85
C LYS A 25 0.74 11.08 -3.13
N GLN A 26 1.32 10.79 -4.29
CA GLN A 26 0.69 11.07 -5.59
C GLN A 26 -0.57 10.21 -5.79
N LEU A 27 -0.48 8.91 -5.50
CA LEU A 27 -1.62 7.98 -5.58
C LEU A 27 -2.75 8.38 -4.62
N LYS A 28 -2.41 8.83 -3.41
CA LYS A 28 -3.39 9.32 -2.43
C LYS A 28 -4.08 10.59 -2.93
N SER A 29 -3.36 11.53 -3.54
CA SER A 29 -3.95 12.71 -4.17
C SER A 29 -4.89 12.35 -5.31
N ALA A 30 -4.51 11.40 -6.16
CA ALA A 30 -5.38 10.90 -7.24
C ALA A 30 -6.64 10.19 -6.70
N LYS A 31 -6.52 9.44 -5.60
CA LYS A 31 -7.66 8.86 -4.88
C LYS A 31 -8.60 9.94 -4.35
N TRP A 32 -8.07 10.97 -3.69
CA TRP A 32 -8.88 12.08 -3.18
C TRP A 32 -9.54 12.92 -4.27
N ALA A 33 -8.90 13.02 -5.44
CA ALA A 33 -9.50 13.62 -6.63
C ALA A 33 -10.55 12.73 -7.30
N GLY A 34 -10.80 11.52 -6.80
CA GLY A 34 -11.78 10.57 -7.35
C GLY A 34 -11.36 9.92 -8.67
N ILE A 35 -10.08 10.02 -9.05
CA ILE A 35 -9.56 9.50 -10.32
C ILE A 35 -9.33 7.99 -10.24
N ILE A 36 -8.91 7.50 -9.08
CA ILE A 36 -8.63 6.07 -8.84
C ILE A 36 -9.22 5.61 -7.50
N GLY A 37 -9.71 4.36 -7.46
CA GLY A 37 -10.00 3.65 -6.22
C GLY A 37 -8.74 2.92 -5.75
N ILE A 38 -8.44 2.98 -4.45
CA ILE A 38 -7.39 2.16 -3.83
C ILE A 38 -8.00 1.52 -2.59
N ASP A 39 -8.13 0.20 -2.63
CA ASP A 39 -8.73 -0.62 -1.57
C ASP A 39 -7.71 -0.98 -0.49
N ASN A 40 -6.58 -1.56 -0.91
CA ASN A 40 -5.50 -1.98 -0.02
C ASN A 40 -4.15 -1.54 -0.58
N MET A 41 -3.21 -1.27 0.32
CA MET A 41 -1.85 -0.87 -0.03
C MET A 41 -0.89 -1.31 1.06
N ALA A 42 0.28 -1.83 0.67
CA ALA A 42 1.37 -2.15 1.57
C ALA A 42 2.67 -1.51 1.06
N LYS A 43 3.42 -0.89 1.95
CA LYS A 43 4.79 -0.43 1.72
C LYS A 43 5.74 -1.23 2.56
N ILE A 44 6.78 -1.73 1.92
CA ILE A 44 7.88 -2.40 2.58
C ILE A 44 9.10 -1.53 2.36
N ARG A 45 9.75 -1.11 3.44
CA ARG A 45 11.04 -0.42 3.39
C ARG A 45 12.02 -1.09 4.33
N ARG A 46 13.30 -1.07 3.96
CA ARG A 46 14.40 -1.45 4.84
C ARG A 46 15.13 -0.17 5.24
N ASP A 47 15.32 0.03 6.53
CA ASP A 47 16.07 1.18 7.04
C ASP A 47 17.59 0.91 7.06
N GLU A 48 18.37 1.97 7.32
CA GLU A 48 19.83 1.91 7.45
C GLU A 48 20.33 0.94 8.53
N LYS A 49 19.46 0.55 9.47
CA LYS A 49 19.76 -0.42 10.55
C LYS A 49 19.36 -1.85 10.16
N ASN A 50 19.10 -2.10 8.88
CA ASN A 50 18.61 -3.37 8.33
C ASN A 50 17.27 -3.84 8.90
N LYS A 51 16.47 -2.95 9.48
CA LYS A 51 15.12 -3.30 9.96
C LYS A 51 14.11 -3.14 8.83
N ILE A 52 13.21 -4.11 8.74
CA ILE A 52 12.09 -4.09 7.79
C ILE A 52 10.91 -3.37 8.44
N HIS A 53 10.37 -2.37 7.76
CA HIS A 53 9.15 -1.68 8.15
C HIS A 53 8.09 -1.98 7.10
N ILE A 54 6.97 -2.54 7.55
CA ILE A 54 5.79 -2.78 6.73
C ILE A 54 4.73 -1.78 7.15
N LYS A 55 4.19 -1.02 6.20
CA LYS A 55 3.10 -0.08 6.42
C LYS A 55 1.96 -0.40 5.49
N GLU A 56 0.84 -0.84 6.06
CA GLU A 56 -0.40 -1.03 5.33
C GLU A 56 -1.26 0.22 5.42
N ALA A 57 -1.91 0.58 4.32
CA ALA A 57 -2.86 1.67 4.23
C ALA A 57 -4.14 1.16 3.54
N GLY A 58 -4.90 0.35 4.29
CA GLY A 58 -6.32 0.08 4.05
C GLY A 58 -7.19 1.05 4.86
N ASP A 59 -8.47 1.13 4.53
CA ASP A 59 -9.49 2.03 5.08
C ASP A 59 -9.31 2.36 6.60
N PRO A 60 -9.37 3.65 7.01
CA PRO A 60 -9.20 4.06 8.42
C PRO A 60 -10.34 3.61 9.36
N GLY A 61 -11.37 2.92 8.85
CA GLY A 61 -12.35 2.19 9.67
C GLY A 61 -11.72 0.95 10.29
N GLY A 62 -11.26 1.07 11.54
CA GLY A 62 -10.57 0.01 12.26
C GLY A 62 -11.23 -1.37 12.17
N GLY A 63 -10.53 -2.30 11.52
CA GLY A 63 -10.76 -3.74 11.63
C GLY A 63 -9.58 -4.37 12.36
N LYS A 64 -9.84 -4.90 13.55
CA LYS A 64 -8.93 -5.76 14.33
C LYS A 64 -8.45 -6.92 13.44
N GLY A 65 -7.26 -6.84 12.82
CA GLY A 65 -6.85 -7.93 11.92
C GLY A 65 -5.51 -7.85 11.20
N ALA A 66 -4.86 -6.68 11.07
CA ALA A 66 -3.54 -6.59 10.41
C ALA A 66 -2.38 -7.00 11.33
N VAL A 67 -2.49 -8.19 11.92
CA VAL A 67 -1.41 -8.94 12.58
C VAL A 67 -1.10 -10.13 11.67
N ILE A 68 -0.59 -9.93 10.46
CA ILE A 68 -0.03 -11.02 9.65
C ILE A 68 1.04 -10.42 8.73
N GLY A 69 2.32 -10.77 8.76
CA GLY A 69 2.99 -11.89 9.41
C GLY A 69 4.35 -11.52 10.00
N ALA A 70 4.63 -12.20 11.11
CA ALA A 70 5.97 -12.57 11.48
C ALA A 70 6.30 -13.86 10.70
N VAL A 71 7.22 -13.76 9.74
CA VAL A 71 8.22 -14.78 9.38
C VAL A 71 9.46 -14.06 8.87
#